data_AF-A0A1I7VFC0-F1
#
_entry.id   AF-A0A1I7VFC0-F1
#
_cell.length_a   1.000
_cell.length_b   1.000
_cell.length_c   1.000
_cell.angle_alpha   90.00
_cell.angle_beta   90.00
_cell.angle_gamma   90.00
#
_symmetry.space_group_name_H-M   'P 1'
#
loop_
_entity.id
_entity.type
_entity.pdbx_description
1 polymer ?
#
loop_
_entity_poly.entity_id
_entity_poly.type
_entity_poly.pdbx_seq_one_letter_code
_entity_poly.pdbx_strand_id
1 'polypeptide(L)'
;MPFVNLTVVQGHLPNPNMKSARVVSVGDPLMYIWHLNSKDGIYGIWVKECSAEAEDGRKMEIIENGCSLDSVIVSNVQYPENNLKYY
;
A
#
# COMPACT_ATOMS: atom_id res chain seq x y z
N MET A 1 14.11 -14.86 8.00
CA MET A 1 13.11 -13.90 8.49
C MET A 1 12.63 -13.10 7.29
N PRO A 2 11.33 -13.09 6.97
CA PRO A 2 10.83 -12.39 5.79
C PRO A 2 10.93 -10.87 5.98
N PHE A 3 10.97 -10.13 4.87
CA PHE A 3 10.87 -8.68 4.88
C PHE A 3 9.77 -8.21 3.95
N VAL A 4 9.23 -7.03 4.25
CA VAL A 4 8.14 -6.39 3.50
C VAL A 4 8.73 -5.30 2.63
N ASN A 5 8.35 -5.30 1.35
CA ASN A 5 8.64 -4.22 0.41
C ASN A 5 7.36 -3.43 0.12
N LEU A 6 7.51 -2.12 -0.10
CA LEU A 6 6.42 -1.25 -0.53
C LEU A 6 6.70 -0.78 -1.95
N THR A 7 5.70 -0.93 -2.83
CA THR A 7 5.69 -0.36 -4.17
C THR A 7 4.54 0.63 -4.27
N VAL A 8 4.82 1.85 -4.74
CA VAL A 8 3.79 2.85 -5.04
C VAL A 8 3.62 2.93 -6.55
N VAL A 9 2.39 2.77 -7.04
CA VAL A 9 2.05 2.83 -8.46
C VAL A 9 0.94 3.84 -8.72
N GLN A 10 0.88 4.39 -9.93
CA GLN A 10 -0.18 5.31 -10.33
C GLN A 10 -1.39 4.55 -10.88
N GLY A 11 -2.58 4.89 -10.39
CA GLY A 11 -3.85 4.27 -10.77
C GLY A 11 -4.60 3.66 -9.58
N HIS A 12 -5.85 3.27 -9.83
CA HIS A 12 -6.75 2.68 -8.83
C HIS A 12 -6.91 1.15 -8.97
N LEU A 13 -6.40 0.56 -10.05
CA LEU A 13 -6.57 -0.87 -10.34
C LEU A 13 -5.20 -1.54 -10.50
N PRO A 14 -4.99 -2.75 -9.94
CA PRO A 14 -3.73 -3.45 -10.12
C PRO A 14 -3.51 -3.77 -11.60
N ASN A 15 -2.37 -3.34 -12.15
CA ASN A 15 -1.97 -3.68 -13.51
C ASN A 15 -0.49 -4.09 -13.51
N PRO A 16 -0.14 -5.28 -14.03
CA PRO A 16 1.22 -5.81 -14.01
C PRO A 16 2.25 -4.95 -14.77
N ASN A 17 1.79 -4.05 -15.64
CA ASN A 17 2.66 -3.13 -16.39
C ASN A 17 2.82 -1.76 -15.71
N MET A 18 2.21 -1.55 -14.53
CA MET A 18 2.35 -0.29 -13.80
C MET A 18 3.78 -0.10 -13.32
N LYS A 19 4.33 1.07 -13.65
CA LYS A 19 5.65 1.49 -13.15
C LYS A 19 5.49 2.17 -11.81
N SER A 20 6.55 2.10 -11.01
CA SER A 20 6.61 2.82 -9.74
C SER A 20 6.47 4.33 -9.97
N ALA A 21 5.55 4.94 -9.23
CA ALA A 21 5.32 6.37 -9.24
C ALA A 21 6.36 7.08 -8.36
N ARG A 22 7.09 8.05 -8.92
CA ARG A 22 8.05 8.88 -8.20
C ARG A 22 7.67 10.36 -8.15
N VAL A 23 7.03 10.83 -9.23
CA VAL A 23 6.53 12.19 -9.37
C VAL A 23 5.11 12.07 -9.88
N VAL A 24 4.19 12.76 -9.22
CA VAL A 24 2.75 12.67 -9.44
C VAL A 24 2.15 14.07 -9.35
N SER A 25 1.02 14.28 -10.01
CA SER A 25 0.24 15.52 -9.88
C SER A 25 -0.77 15.41 -8.75
N VAL A 26 -1.17 16.55 -8.18
CA VAL A 26 -2.26 16.58 -7.21
C VAL A 26 -3.55 16.06 -7.86
N GLY A 27 -4.22 15.12 -7.21
CA GLY A 27 -5.40 14.44 -7.73
C GLY A 27 -5.08 13.17 -8.53
N ASP A 28 -3.81 12.90 -8.84
CA ASP A 28 -3.43 11.61 -9.42
C ASP A 28 -3.68 10.50 -8.42
N PRO A 29 -4.38 9.43 -8.81
CA PRO A 29 -4.62 8.32 -7.92
C PRO A 29 -3.39 7.45 -7.75
N LEU A 30 -3.18 6.99 -6.53
CA LEU A 30 -2.06 6.13 -6.17
C LEU A 30 -2.54 4.87 -5.47
N MET A 31 -1.81 3.79 -5.74
CA MET A 31 -1.98 2.52 -5.07
C MET A 31 -0.66 2.14 -4.38
N TYR A 32 -0.78 1.78 -3.11
CA TYR A 32 0.31 1.34 -2.25
C TYR A 32 0.22 -0.18 -2.10
N ILE A 33 1.25 -0.89 -2.53
CA ILE A 33 1.26 -2.35 -2.58
C ILE A 33 2.38 -2.87 -1.68
N TRP A 34 2.01 -3.62 -0.66
CA TRP A 34 2.95 -4.31 0.23
C TRP A 34 3.20 -5.74 -0.26
N HIS A 35 4.47 -6.08 -0.46
CA HIS A 35 4.89 -7.41 -0.92
C HIS A 35 5.74 -8.09 0.15
N LEU A 36 5.47 -9.37 0.40
CA LEU A 36 6.30 -10.18 1.28
C LEU A 36 7.35 -10.90 0.43
N ASN A 37 8.64 -10.73 0.75
CA ASN A 37 9.70 -11.52 0.12
C ASN A 37 9.83 -12.90 0.79
N SER A 38 8.75 -13.68 0.76
CA SER A 38 8.71 -15.06 1.24
C SER A 38 7.93 -15.90 0.26
N LYS A 39 8.50 -17.04 -0.14
CA LYS A 39 7.76 -18.04 -0.91
C LYS A 39 6.97 -18.99 -0.02
N ASP A 40 7.35 -19.05 1.26
CA ASP A 40 6.72 -19.88 2.28
C ASP A 40 5.41 -19.24 2.74
N GLY A 41 4.32 -20.00 2.66
CA GLY A 41 2.96 -19.54 2.96
C GLY A 41 2.62 -19.44 4.45
N ILE A 42 3.61 -19.46 5.34
CA ILE A 42 3.42 -19.41 6.79
C ILE A 42 3.38 -17.98 7.34
N TYR A 43 3.76 -17.00 6.53
CA TYR A 43 3.80 -15.59 6.91
C TYR A 43 2.84 -14.78 6.02
N GLY A 44 2.12 -13.85 6.65
CA GLY A 44 1.25 -12.88 5.98
C GLY A 44 1.63 -11.45 6.36
N ILE A 45 1.02 -10.48 5.66
CA ILE A 45 1.15 -9.07 5.96
C ILE A 45 -0.17 -8.59 6.59
N TRP A 46 -0.07 -7.87 7.69
CA TRP A 46 -1.18 -7.16 8.31
C TRP A 46 -0.78 -5.69 8.47
N VAL A 47 -1.48 -4.79 7.79
CA VAL A 47 -1.27 -3.35 7.91
C VAL A 47 -2.10 -2.84 9.07
N LYS A 48 -1.42 -2.40 10.14
CA LYS A 48 -2.07 -1.83 11.32
C LYS A 48 -2.13 -0.30 11.23
N GLU A 49 -0.99 0.34 11.00
CA GLU A 49 -0.84 1.78 10.97
C GLU A 49 -0.15 2.21 9.67
N CYS A 50 -0.57 3.32 9.09
CA CYS A 50 0.11 3.95 7.95
C CYS A 50 0.03 5.47 8.07
N SER A 51 1.15 6.15 7.82
CA SER A 51 1.23 7.60 7.83
C SER A 51 2.15 8.09 6.72
N ALA A 52 1.84 9.27 6.18
CA ALA A 52 2.75 10.02 5.32
C ALA A 52 3.43 11.13 6.14
N GLU A 53 4.71 11.35 5.87
CA GLU A 53 5.50 12.41 6.50
C GLU A 53 6.22 13.20 5.41
N ALA A 54 6.15 14.52 5.50
CA ALA A 54 6.90 15.42 4.63
C ALA A 54 8.32 15.65 5.19
N GLU A 55 9.26 16.10 4.35
CA GLU A 55 10.64 16.39 4.78
C GLU A 55 10.73 17.45 5.89
N ASP A 56 9.70 18.29 6.03
CA ASP A 56 9.58 19.29 7.09
C ASP A 56 9.03 18.74 8.42
N GLY A 57 8.79 17.43 8.52
CA GLY A 57 8.29 16.74 9.71
C GLY A 57 6.78 16.79 9.89
N ARG A 58 6.03 17.41 8.98
CA ARG A 58 4.55 17.32 9.02
C ARG A 58 4.11 15.91 8.70
N LYS A 59 3.33 15.32 9.61
CA LYS A 59 2.81 13.96 9.51
C LYS A 59 1.29 13.97 9.33
N MET A 60 0.80 13.03 8.53
CA MET A 60 -0.62 12.73 8.35
C MET A 60 -0.85 11.24 8.51
N GLU A 61 -1.79 10.87 9.38
CA GLU A 61 -2.21 9.48 9.54
C GLU A 61 -3.21 9.13 8.42
N ILE A 62 -3.06 7.95 7.87
CA ILE A 62 -3.83 7.47 6.70
C ILE A 62 -4.63 6.23 7.10
N ILE A 63 -3.99 5.28 7.78
CA ILE A 63 -4.61 4.06 8.28
C ILE A 63 -4.36 3.97 9.79
N GLU A 64 -5.41 3.71 10.55
CA GLU A 64 -5.36 3.42 11.98
C GLU A 64 -6.09 2.10 12.28
N ASN A 65 -5.44 1.18 13.00
CA ASN A 65 -5.96 -0.17 13.26
C ASN A 65 -6.48 -0.92 12.01
N GLY A 66 -5.88 -0.70 10.84
CA GLY A 66 -6.24 -1.32 9.57
C GLY A 66 -7.42 -0.66 8.82
N CYS A 67 -7.98 0.41 9.37
CA CYS A 67 -9.06 1.19 8.75
C CYS A 67 -8.54 2.53 8.21
N SER A 68 -9.06 2.96 7.05
CA SER A 68 -8.79 4.31 6.55
C SER A 68 -9.43 5.35 7.46
N LEU A 69 -8.68 6.42 7.77
CA LEU A 69 -9.21 7.57 8.53
C LEU A 69 -10.10 8.48 7.68
N ASP A 70 -9.94 8.45 6.35
CA ASP A 70 -10.77 9.17 5.39
C ASP A 70 -11.15 8.24 4.24
N SER A 71 -12.34 7.64 4.33
CA SER A 71 -12.85 6.73 3.32
C SER A 71 -13.25 7.41 2.00
N VAL A 72 -13.31 8.75 1.95
CA VAL A 72 -13.64 9.50 0.74
C VAL A 72 -12.40 9.64 -0.15
N ILE A 73 -11.23 9.83 0.47
CA ILE A 73 -9.96 10.06 -0.24
C ILE A 73 -9.14 8.77 -0.33
N VAL A 74 -9.21 7.89 0.68
CA VAL A 74 -8.38 6.69 0.78
C VAL A 74 -9.23 5.46 1.06
N SER A 75 -9.10 4.45 0.19
CA SER A 75 -9.75 3.15 0.38
C SER A 75 -9.18 2.38 1.57
N ASN A 76 -10.00 1.56 2.21
CA ASN A 76 -9.53 0.59 3.20
C ASN A 76 -8.50 -0.39 2.60
N VAL A 77 -7.61 -0.90 3.46
CA VAL A 77 -6.61 -1.90 3.07
C VAL A 77 -7.30 -3.13 2.49
N GLN A 78 -6.91 -3.52 1.29
CA GLN A 78 -7.39 -4.71 0.62
C GLN A 78 -6.36 -5.83 0.74
N TYR A 79 -6.81 -7.02 1.09
CA TYR A 79 -6.00 -8.23 1.12
C TYR A 79 -6.44 -9.17 0.00
N PRO A 80 -5.52 -9.92 -0.63
CA PRO A 80 -5.89 -10.92 -1.62
C PRO A 80 -6.83 -11.94 -1.00
N GLU A 81 -8.01 -12.14 -1.60
CA GLU A 81 -8.82 -13.32 -1.26
C GLU A 81 -8.06 -14.57 -1.74
N ASN A 82 -7.78 -15.50 -0.82
CA ASN A 82 -7.23 -16.85 -1.08
C ASN A 82 -5.74 -17.02 -1.48
N ASN A 83 -4.78 -16.34 -0.84
CA ASN A 83 -3.34 -16.62 -1.04
C ASN A 83 -2.88 -16.53 -2.51
N LEU A 84 -3.65 -15.88 -3.38
CA LEU A 84 -3.26 -15.63 -4.75
C LEU A 84 -2.11 -14.64 -4.72
N LYS A 85 -0.90 -15.19 -4.82
CA LYS A 85 0.33 -14.43 -5.06
C LYS A 85 0.09 -13.64 -6.34
N TYR A 86 -0.12 -12.33 -6.23
CA TYR A 86 -0.08 -11.45 -7.38
C TYR A 86 1.36 -11.52 -7.93
N TYR A 87 1.48 -12.11 -9.12
CA TYR A 87 2.72 -12.28 -9.88
C TYR A 87 3.19 -10.97 -10.49
#